data_AF-A0A7G9R2F4-F1
#
_entry.id   AF-A0A7G9R2F4-F1
#
_cell.length_a   1.000
_cell.length_b   1.000
_cell.length_c   1.000
_cell.angle_alpha   90.00
_cell.angle_beta   90.00
_cell.angle_gamma   90.00
#
_symmetry.space_group_name_H-M   'P 1'
#
loop_
_entity.id
_entity.type
_entity.pdbx_description
1 polymer ?
#
loop_
_entity_poly.entity_id
_entity_poly.type
_entity_poly.pdbx_seq_one_letter_code
_entity_poly.pdbx_strand_id
1 'polypeptide(L)'
;MADAATGLSAESQRSIGRLGRGSVANFGGAIVSAVANFGVAVLITRALPQTQAGVFFSVSSLFLLAVSVGQLGTPTGLVYFLSRARTLSQPELLRPYIRAARIPAMTAAFLAGAVVVVAAPWIAAWSTPGHVDLGTTFLRVLGVFIPFASLKTLNLSASRGLGTMRPTVLVEQVVRPVLQLVLVALVLAFHATPLLPAAWAVSFVVGAAGGRVLLSRRIEAAGPVVHEPRPVMGEFWRFTWPRAIANVAQTAMQRFDIVLVAALAGAGPAAVYAASTRFLVLGQLGNRAILTAAQPRLAEALARGVRRDVLDIYGLSTAWLMVATWPIYLLFATVGAPLLSVFGSGYAEGAGLLALLSLAMLVATGCGMVDMVINMAGRSSWNLGYVLLAAVTQFGLDVLLIPRLGVLGAAIGWASSIVTQNVFAVTLLGIRRRIHPFGLATGVVAGVAVLSFGVVPLVTRGLLGSGVATTVTGAALGSLAYGALLWRFRHTLHLRSLLVIRRRRPTRSGSATETGEQ
;
A
#
# COMPACT_ATOMS: atom_id res chain seq x y z
N MET A 1 -12.30 -47.39 18.14
CA MET A 1 -11.02 -46.65 18.14
C MET A 1 -10.72 -46.05 16.76
N ALA A 2 -11.52 -45.11 16.26
CA ALA A 2 -11.21 -44.38 15.02
C ALA A 2 -11.99 -43.05 14.92
N ASP A 3 -11.96 -42.22 15.96
CA ASP A 3 -12.64 -40.92 15.96
C ASP A 3 -11.75 -39.81 16.53
N ALA A 4 -10.56 -39.69 15.95
CA ALA A 4 -9.55 -38.69 16.32
C ALA A 4 -8.99 -38.01 15.06
N ALA A 5 -9.83 -37.25 14.34
CA ALA A 5 -9.32 -36.35 13.31
C ALA A 5 -10.21 -35.11 13.16
N THR A 6 -9.63 -33.95 13.54
CA THR A 6 -10.10 -32.57 13.29
C THR A 6 -11.02 -31.90 14.32
N GLY A 7 -10.75 -32.11 15.61
CA GLY A 7 -11.24 -31.22 16.68
C GLY A 7 -10.47 -29.90 16.75
N LEU A 8 -10.70 -28.95 15.84
CA LEU A 8 -10.28 -27.57 16.09
C LEU A 8 -11.09 -27.03 17.27
N SER A 9 -10.41 -26.61 18.34
CA SER A 9 -11.08 -26.04 19.52
C SER A 9 -12.07 -24.93 19.11
N ALA A 10 -13.19 -24.80 19.83
CA ALA A 10 -14.18 -23.75 19.59
C ALA A 10 -13.56 -22.34 19.60
N GLU A 11 -12.42 -22.18 20.27
CA GLU A 11 -11.61 -20.96 20.28
C GLU A 11 -10.87 -20.73 18.96
N SER A 12 -10.31 -21.79 18.35
CA SER A 12 -9.69 -21.73 17.03
C SER A 12 -10.70 -21.40 15.93
N GLN A 13 -11.90 -22.00 15.98
CA GLN A 13 -12.99 -21.67 15.06
C GLN A 13 -13.47 -20.21 15.22
N ARG A 14 -13.62 -19.72 16.46
CA ARG A 14 -13.95 -18.30 16.75
C ARG A 14 -12.82 -17.35 16.36
N SER A 15 -11.56 -17.78 16.43
CA SER A 15 -10.40 -17.03 15.95
C SER A 15 -10.43 -16.87 14.43
N ILE A 16 -10.65 -17.95 13.69
CA ILE A 16 -10.78 -17.96 12.23
C ILE A 16 -11.96 -17.09 11.76
N GLY A 17 -13.12 -17.18 12.41
CA GLY A 17 -14.29 -16.34 12.08
C GLY A 17 -14.06 -14.84 12.33
N ARG A 18 -13.31 -14.48 13.38
CA ARG A 18 -12.90 -13.09 13.67
C ARG A 18 -11.87 -12.58 12.66
N LEU A 19 -10.91 -13.42 12.27
CA LEU A 19 -9.90 -13.12 11.25
C LEU A 19 -10.52 -12.90 9.87
N GLY A 20 -11.49 -13.72 9.47
CA GLY A 20 -12.20 -13.60 8.18
C GLY A 20 -12.98 -12.29 8.06
N ARG A 21 -13.81 -11.94 9.06
CA ARG A 21 -14.55 -10.67 9.08
C ARG A 21 -13.63 -9.45 9.15
N GLY A 22 -12.54 -9.54 9.91
CA GLY A 22 -11.53 -8.48 10.00
C GLY A 22 -10.83 -8.21 8.66
N SER A 23 -10.52 -9.27 7.91
CA SER A 23 -9.86 -9.17 6.60
C SER A 23 -10.78 -8.56 5.54
N VAL A 24 -12.05 -8.98 5.48
CA VAL A 24 -13.05 -8.39 4.56
C VAL A 24 -13.28 -6.91 4.86
N ALA A 25 -13.45 -6.55 6.14
CA ALA A 25 -13.61 -5.14 6.53
C ALA A 25 -12.38 -4.29 6.17
N ASN A 26 -11.17 -4.83 6.36
CA ASN A 26 -9.92 -4.17 5.99
C ASN A 26 -9.76 -3.99 4.48
N PHE A 27 -10.20 -4.98 3.69
CA PHE A 27 -10.18 -4.87 2.24
C PHE A 27 -11.20 -3.83 1.73
N GLY A 28 -12.44 -3.89 2.24
CA GLY A 28 -13.48 -2.92 1.91
C GLY A 28 -13.09 -1.48 2.28
N GLY A 29 -12.52 -1.29 3.48
CA GLY A 29 -11.98 0.00 3.88
C GLY A 29 -10.85 0.47 2.96
N ALA A 30 -9.91 -0.40 2.57
CA ALA A 30 -8.83 -0.04 1.66
C ALA A 30 -9.34 0.44 0.29
N ILE A 31 -10.43 -0.14 -0.23
CA ILE A 31 -11.09 0.34 -1.46
C ILE A 31 -11.66 1.74 -1.27
N VAL A 32 -12.42 1.96 -0.19
CA VAL A 32 -12.97 3.30 0.14
C VAL A 32 -11.85 4.33 0.22
N SER A 33 -10.75 3.98 0.90
CA SER A 33 -9.57 4.85 1.01
C SER A 33 -8.93 5.14 -0.34
N ALA A 34 -8.78 4.15 -1.20
CA ALA A 34 -8.19 4.32 -2.53
C ALA A 34 -9.06 5.24 -3.41
N VAL A 35 -10.37 5.01 -3.45
CA VAL A 35 -11.34 5.81 -4.20
C VAL A 35 -11.37 7.25 -3.70
N ALA A 36 -11.45 7.46 -2.38
CA ALA A 36 -11.49 8.81 -1.81
C ALA A 36 -10.16 9.57 -2.01
N ASN A 37 -9.00 8.92 -1.86
CA ASN A 37 -7.70 9.56 -2.15
C ASN A 37 -7.51 9.86 -3.64
N PHE A 38 -8.05 9.01 -4.52
CA PHE A 38 -8.10 9.28 -5.96
C PHE A 38 -9.02 10.48 -6.25
N GLY A 39 -10.19 10.54 -5.62
CA GLY A 39 -11.10 11.67 -5.70
C GLY A 39 -10.47 12.99 -5.25
N VAL A 40 -9.75 13.01 -4.12
CA VAL A 40 -9.02 14.20 -3.65
C VAL A 40 -8.04 14.69 -4.72
N ALA A 41 -7.35 13.76 -5.37
CA ALA A 41 -6.43 14.09 -6.43
C ALA A 41 -7.12 14.73 -7.64
N VAL A 42 -8.19 14.09 -8.13
CA VAL A 42 -8.98 14.59 -9.26
C VAL A 42 -9.55 15.97 -8.96
N LEU A 43 -10.08 16.20 -7.75
CA LEU A 43 -10.58 17.51 -7.35
C LEU A 43 -9.49 18.58 -7.40
N ILE A 44 -8.32 18.29 -6.80
CA ILE A 44 -7.21 19.25 -6.76
C ILE A 44 -6.67 19.54 -8.16
N THR A 45 -6.50 18.52 -9.01
CA THR A 45 -5.95 18.73 -10.36
C THR A 45 -6.92 19.41 -11.31
N ARG A 46 -8.24 19.24 -11.11
CA ARG A 46 -9.26 19.92 -11.92
C ARG A 46 -9.55 21.34 -11.46
N ALA A 47 -9.46 21.61 -10.17
CA ALA A 47 -9.79 22.91 -9.62
C ALA A 47 -8.61 23.90 -9.63
N LEU A 48 -7.37 23.40 -9.66
CA LEU A 48 -6.17 24.24 -9.59
C LEU A 48 -5.32 24.15 -10.86
N PRO A 49 -4.57 25.22 -11.19
CA PRO A 49 -3.49 25.13 -12.15
C PRO A 49 -2.50 24.03 -11.78
N GLN A 50 -1.94 23.37 -12.80
CA GLN A 50 -1.03 22.24 -12.65
C GLN A 50 0.18 22.57 -11.75
N THR A 51 0.69 23.80 -11.80
CA THR A 51 1.79 24.25 -10.93
C THR A 51 1.38 24.31 -9.45
N GLN A 52 0.21 24.84 -9.12
CA GLN A 52 -0.30 24.90 -7.75
C GLN A 52 -0.62 23.50 -7.20
N ALA A 53 -1.23 22.63 -8.01
CA ALA A 53 -1.45 21.23 -7.66
C ALA A 53 -0.11 20.50 -7.40
N GLY A 54 0.91 20.83 -8.19
CA GLY A 54 2.28 20.34 -8.03
C GLY A 54 2.91 20.73 -6.70
N VAL A 55 2.83 22.02 -6.34
CA VAL A 55 3.27 22.52 -5.02
C VAL A 55 2.56 21.76 -3.91
N PHE A 56 1.23 21.60 -4.01
CA PHE A 56 0.46 20.86 -3.02
C PHE A 56 0.92 19.40 -2.87
N PHE A 57 1.10 18.66 -3.98
CA PHE A 57 1.53 17.26 -3.91
C PHE A 57 2.98 17.09 -3.45
N SER A 58 3.87 18.02 -3.79
CA SER A 58 5.24 18.05 -3.28
C SER A 58 5.26 18.29 -1.77
N VAL A 59 4.62 19.35 -1.30
CA VAL A 59 4.61 19.71 0.12
C VAL A 59 3.86 18.68 0.97
N SER A 60 2.75 18.12 0.50
CA SER A 60 2.07 17.03 1.21
C SER A 60 2.90 15.74 1.26
N SER A 61 3.77 15.49 0.27
CA SER A 61 4.74 14.39 0.31
C SER A 61 5.83 14.63 1.34
N LEU A 62 6.38 15.86 1.42
CA LEU A 62 7.30 16.28 2.48
C LEU A 62 6.67 16.16 3.88
N PHE A 63 5.41 16.55 4.02
CA PHE A 63 4.66 16.35 5.27
C PHE A 63 4.61 14.88 5.68
N LEU A 64 4.28 13.97 4.76
CA LEU A 64 4.24 12.53 5.07
C LEU A 64 5.62 11.96 5.40
N LEU A 65 6.68 12.47 4.78
CA LEU A 65 8.06 12.13 5.13
C LEU A 65 8.42 12.58 6.54
N ALA A 66 8.12 13.83 6.88
CA ALA A 66 8.35 14.39 8.22
C ALA A 66 7.54 13.63 9.30
N VAL A 67 6.30 13.23 8.99
CA VAL A 67 5.50 12.35 9.86
C VAL A 67 6.17 10.99 10.06
N SER A 68 6.75 10.39 9.01
CA SER A 68 7.47 9.12 9.14
C SER A 68 8.71 9.24 10.02
N VAL A 69 9.47 10.34 9.89
CA VAL A 69 10.63 10.63 10.74
C VAL A 69 10.20 10.83 12.19
N GLY A 70 9.17 11.66 12.42
CA GLY A 70 8.66 11.97 13.76
C GLY A 70 8.11 10.76 14.53
N GLN A 71 7.72 9.69 13.84
CA GLN A 71 7.21 8.48 14.49
C GLN A 71 8.30 7.54 15.01
N LEU A 72 9.56 7.71 14.60
CA LEU A 72 10.71 6.92 15.08
C LEU A 72 10.46 5.39 15.10
N GLY A 73 9.70 4.86 14.13
CA GLY A 73 9.40 3.42 14.03
C GLY A 73 8.44 2.85 15.08
N THR A 74 7.89 3.69 15.97
CA THR A 74 6.97 3.27 17.04
C THR A 74 5.72 2.50 16.61
N PRO A 75 5.14 2.69 15.40
CA PRO A 75 4.02 1.85 14.93
C PRO A 75 4.31 0.36 14.97
N THR A 76 5.53 -0.04 14.57
CA THR A 76 5.94 -1.45 14.51
C THR A 76 6.22 -2.00 15.90
N GLY A 77 6.92 -1.22 16.75
CA GLY A 77 7.20 -1.59 18.13
C GLY A 77 5.93 -1.78 18.95
N LEU A 78 4.97 -0.86 18.86
CA LEU A 78 3.70 -0.94 19.59
C LEU A 78 2.88 -2.17 19.22
N VAL A 79 2.80 -2.51 17.93
CA VAL A 79 2.07 -3.70 17.50
C VAL A 79 2.69 -4.96 18.11
N TYR A 80 4.03 -5.07 18.09
CA TYR A 80 4.76 -6.22 18.64
C TYR A 80 4.57 -6.35 20.16
N PHE A 81 4.95 -5.32 20.92
CA PHE A 81 4.96 -5.39 22.38
C PHE A 81 3.55 -5.47 22.98
N LEU A 82 2.57 -4.75 22.43
CA LEU A 82 1.19 -4.84 22.93
C LEU A 82 0.53 -6.17 22.54
N SER A 83 0.85 -6.74 21.37
CA SER A 83 0.37 -8.08 21.03
C SER A 83 0.98 -9.12 21.96
N ARG A 84 2.28 -9.02 22.27
CA ARG A 84 2.96 -9.92 23.21
C ARG A 84 2.37 -9.80 24.62
N ALA A 85 2.23 -8.58 25.15
CA ALA A 85 1.65 -8.35 26.47
C ALA A 85 0.20 -8.87 26.56
N ARG A 86 -0.60 -8.68 25.51
CA ARG A 86 -1.96 -9.24 25.43
C ARG A 86 -1.96 -10.78 25.41
N THR A 87 -1.06 -11.40 24.65
CA THR A 87 -0.97 -12.87 24.55
C THR A 87 -0.46 -13.51 25.84
N LEU A 88 0.45 -12.84 26.55
CA LEU A 88 0.97 -13.28 27.85
C LEU A 88 0.07 -12.87 29.03
N SER A 89 -1.10 -12.28 28.77
CA SER A 89 -2.04 -11.81 29.79
C SER A 89 -1.41 -10.86 30.81
N GLN A 90 -0.59 -9.92 30.34
CA GLN A 90 0.12 -8.90 31.12
C GLN A 90 -0.47 -7.48 30.87
N PRO A 91 -1.71 -7.19 31.33
CA PRO A 91 -2.37 -5.90 31.10
C PRO A 91 -1.62 -4.71 31.73
N GLU A 92 -0.84 -4.95 32.78
CA GLU A 92 -0.01 -3.96 33.47
C GLU A 92 1.05 -3.32 32.56
N LEU A 93 1.52 -4.04 31.53
CA LEU A 93 2.52 -3.55 30.59
C LEU A 93 1.95 -2.71 29.44
N LEU A 94 0.63 -2.70 29.24
CA LEU A 94 0.01 -1.97 28.12
C LEU A 94 0.25 -0.46 28.20
N ARG A 95 0.00 0.14 29.37
CA ARG A 95 0.19 1.60 29.59
C ARG A 95 1.68 1.99 29.53
N PRO A 96 2.61 1.27 30.18
CA PRO A 96 4.05 1.49 30.04
C PRO A 96 4.55 1.49 28.60
N TYR A 97 4.20 0.48 27.78
CA TYR A 97 4.61 0.44 26.38
C TYR A 97 4.02 1.60 25.57
N ILE A 98 2.76 1.97 25.81
CA ILE A 98 2.15 3.13 25.14
C ILE A 98 2.84 4.44 25.54
N ARG A 99 3.22 4.61 26.82
CA ARG A 99 3.98 5.79 27.28
C ARG A 99 5.40 5.80 26.70
N ALA A 100 6.07 4.65 26.70
CA ALA A 100 7.41 4.46 26.15
C ALA A 100 7.51 4.82 24.66
N ALA A 101 6.44 4.54 23.90
CA ALA A 101 6.32 4.96 22.51
C ALA A 101 5.89 6.42 22.39
N ARG A 102 4.85 6.84 23.12
CA ARG A 102 4.19 8.15 22.93
C ARG A 102 5.12 9.31 23.27
N ILE A 103 5.82 9.28 24.39
CA ILE A 103 6.59 10.45 24.82
C ILE A 103 7.69 10.78 23.80
N PRO A 104 8.62 9.88 23.45
CA PRO A 104 9.69 10.23 22.53
C PRO A 104 9.19 10.46 21.10
N ALA A 105 8.17 9.71 20.64
CA ALA A 105 7.60 9.93 19.31
C ALA A 105 6.85 11.27 19.20
N MET A 106 6.15 11.71 20.26
CA MET A 106 5.53 13.03 20.23
C MET A 106 6.58 14.12 20.30
N THR A 107 7.61 14.00 21.15
CA THR A 107 8.73 14.95 21.16
C THR A 107 9.37 15.05 19.77
N ALA A 108 9.68 13.93 19.13
CA ALA A 108 10.23 13.92 17.78
C ALA A 108 9.27 14.49 16.72
N ALA A 109 7.96 14.22 16.82
CA ALA A 109 6.98 14.77 15.91
C ALA A 109 6.76 16.28 16.08
N PHE A 110 6.80 16.79 17.31
CA PHE A 110 6.77 18.23 17.59
C PHE A 110 8.04 18.92 17.09
N LEU A 111 9.21 18.33 17.32
CA LEU A 111 10.47 18.84 16.78
C LEU A 111 10.47 18.84 15.25
N ALA A 112 10.02 17.76 14.61
CA ALA A 112 9.88 17.70 13.15
C ALA A 112 8.89 18.76 12.64
N GLY A 113 7.77 18.96 13.33
CA GLY A 113 6.81 20.02 13.04
C GLY A 113 7.43 21.41 13.12
N ALA A 114 8.12 21.72 14.22
CA ALA A 114 8.80 22.99 14.42
C ALA A 114 9.89 23.23 13.36
N VAL A 115 10.70 22.22 13.05
CA VAL A 115 11.71 22.27 12.00
C VAL A 115 11.06 22.56 10.64
N VAL A 116 9.97 21.89 10.28
CA VAL A 116 9.27 22.16 9.02
C VAL A 116 8.70 23.57 8.96
N VAL A 117 8.13 24.09 10.04
CA VAL A 117 7.55 25.44 10.10
C VAL A 117 8.63 26.51 10.01
N VAL A 118 9.70 26.39 10.80
CA VAL A 118 10.81 27.34 10.84
C VAL A 118 11.56 27.26 9.51
N ALA A 119 11.96 26.06 9.09
CA ALA A 119 12.73 25.85 7.88
C ALA A 119 11.91 25.97 6.58
N ALA A 120 10.61 26.29 6.65
CA ALA A 120 9.70 26.31 5.51
C ALA A 120 10.22 27.12 4.30
N PRO A 121 10.80 28.33 4.47
CA PRO A 121 11.32 29.09 3.32
C PRO A 121 12.47 28.38 2.60
N TRP A 122 13.42 27.80 3.34
CA TRP A 122 14.55 27.08 2.78
C TRP A 122 14.11 25.77 2.13
N ILE A 123 13.20 25.05 2.76
CA ILE A 123 12.62 23.81 2.20
C ILE A 123 11.84 24.14 0.92
N ALA A 124 11.04 25.22 0.90
CA ALA A 124 10.29 25.65 -0.27
C ALA A 124 11.18 26.14 -1.42
N ALA A 125 12.28 26.85 -1.10
CA ALA A 125 13.25 27.30 -2.09
C ALA A 125 13.89 26.12 -2.85
N TRP A 126 14.16 25.02 -2.15
CA TRP A 126 14.69 23.81 -2.76
C TRP A 126 13.61 22.94 -3.44
N SER A 127 12.49 22.69 -2.77
CA SER A 127 11.48 21.70 -3.22
C SER A 127 10.48 22.23 -4.24
N THR A 128 10.30 23.55 -4.31
CA THR A 128 9.33 24.21 -5.20
C THR A 128 9.91 25.49 -5.79
N PRO A 129 11.01 25.41 -6.58
CA PRO A 129 11.62 26.58 -7.19
C PRO A 129 10.60 27.34 -8.06
N GLY A 130 10.61 28.67 -7.95
CA GLY A 130 9.65 29.56 -8.63
C GLY A 130 8.28 29.72 -7.95
N HIS A 131 7.99 28.96 -6.88
CA HIS A 131 6.71 29.05 -6.13
C HIS A 131 6.97 29.06 -4.61
N VAL A 132 8.05 29.72 -4.18
CA VAL A 132 8.56 29.67 -2.80
C VAL A 132 7.54 30.16 -1.78
N ASP A 133 6.82 31.24 -2.07
CA ASP A 133 5.84 31.81 -1.13
C ASP A 133 4.66 30.87 -0.86
N LEU A 134 4.12 30.27 -1.94
CA LEU A 134 3.04 29.29 -1.85
C LEU A 134 3.50 28.02 -1.12
N GLY A 135 4.68 27.49 -1.50
CA GLY A 135 5.28 26.33 -0.86
C GLY A 135 5.55 26.56 0.63
N THR A 136 6.09 27.73 0.99
CA THR A 136 6.36 28.15 2.38
C THR A 136 5.07 28.18 3.19
N THR A 137 4.01 28.78 2.64
CA THR A 137 2.70 28.87 3.29
C THR A 137 2.13 27.48 3.55
N PHE A 138 2.18 26.60 2.55
CA PHE A 138 1.67 25.23 2.68
C PHE A 138 2.49 24.40 3.68
N LEU A 139 3.83 24.54 3.68
CA LEU A 139 4.73 23.87 4.63
C LEU A 139 4.47 24.32 6.07
N ARG A 140 4.30 25.62 6.32
CA ARG A 140 3.99 26.14 7.66
C ARG A 140 2.67 25.59 8.18
N VAL A 141 1.62 25.61 7.35
CA VAL A 141 0.33 25.05 7.73
C VAL A 141 0.46 23.56 8.03
N LEU A 142 1.02 22.78 7.12
CA LEU A 142 1.15 21.32 7.29
C LEU A 142 2.08 20.92 8.43
N GLY A 143 3.13 21.69 8.70
CA GLY A 143 4.07 21.46 9.80
C GLY A 143 3.39 21.39 11.16
N VAL A 144 2.38 22.25 11.40
CA VAL A 144 1.57 22.25 12.64
C VAL A 144 0.77 20.95 12.81
N PHE A 145 0.42 20.27 11.72
CA PHE A 145 -0.37 19.04 11.77
C PHE A 145 0.47 17.76 11.92
N ILE A 146 1.80 17.84 11.86
CA ILE A 146 2.71 16.68 11.97
C ILE A 146 2.49 15.91 13.30
N PRO A 147 2.42 16.57 14.47
CA PRO A 147 2.14 15.89 15.74
C PRO A 147 0.82 15.13 15.74
N PHE A 148 -0.23 15.68 15.14
CA PHE A 148 -1.55 15.04 15.07
C PHE A 148 -1.54 13.80 14.17
N ALA A 149 -0.87 13.87 13.01
CA ALA A 149 -0.70 12.72 12.13
C ALA A 149 0.10 11.58 12.79
N SER A 150 1.13 11.93 13.55
CA SER A 150 1.91 10.98 14.35
C SER A 150 1.08 10.37 15.49
N LEU A 151 0.32 11.19 16.23
CA LEU A 151 -0.54 10.74 17.32
C LEU A 151 -1.64 9.79 16.81
N LYS A 152 -2.27 10.12 15.68
CA LYS A 152 -3.22 9.23 14.98
C LYS A 152 -2.58 7.87 14.71
N THR A 153 -1.42 7.86 14.05
CA THR A 153 -0.76 6.61 13.65
C THR A 153 -0.35 5.78 14.86
N LEU A 154 0.10 6.42 15.94
CA LEU A 154 0.41 5.78 17.21
C LEU A 154 -0.82 5.13 17.83
N ASN A 155 -1.94 5.86 17.94
CA ASN A 155 -3.18 5.36 18.55
C ASN A 155 -3.75 4.17 17.75
N LEU A 156 -3.71 4.23 16.41
CA LEU A 156 -4.15 3.14 15.55
C LEU A 156 -3.23 1.92 15.63
N SER A 157 -1.92 2.13 15.72
CA SER A 157 -0.96 1.04 15.87
C SER A 157 -1.08 0.35 17.22
N ALA A 158 -1.31 1.11 18.29
CA ALA A 158 -1.61 0.55 19.59
C ALA A 158 -2.89 -0.30 19.55
N SER A 159 -3.95 0.19 18.90
CA SER A 159 -5.19 -0.56 18.72
C SER A 159 -4.99 -1.88 17.96
N ARG A 160 -4.14 -1.87 16.92
CA ARG A 160 -3.76 -3.09 16.19
C ARG A 160 -2.98 -4.08 17.07
N GLY A 161 -2.05 -3.59 17.90
CA GLY A 161 -1.33 -4.42 18.87
C GLY A 161 -2.26 -5.08 19.89
N LEU A 162 -3.36 -4.42 20.26
CA LEU A 162 -4.42 -5.01 21.10
C LEU A 162 -5.33 -6.01 20.35
N GLY A 163 -5.02 -6.35 19.09
CA GLY A 163 -5.71 -7.38 18.32
C GLY A 163 -6.97 -6.90 17.59
N THR A 164 -7.18 -5.58 17.43
CA THR A 164 -8.34 -5.05 16.71
C THR A 164 -7.94 -4.18 15.52
N MET A 165 -8.43 -4.56 14.33
CA MET A 165 -8.28 -3.76 13.11
C MET A 165 -9.38 -2.71 12.95
N ARG A 166 -10.47 -2.77 13.75
CA ARG A 166 -11.64 -1.88 13.59
C ARG A 166 -11.28 -0.38 13.62
N PRO A 167 -10.46 0.11 14.57
CA PRO A 167 -10.07 1.52 14.57
C PRO A 167 -9.28 1.91 13.32
N THR A 168 -8.41 1.02 12.81
CA THR A 168 -7.67 1.28 11.56
C THR A 168 -8.64 1.38 10.38
N VAL A 169 -9.56 0.42 10.24
CA VAL A 169 -10.54 0.45 9.14
C VAL A 169 -11.42 1.70 9.21
N LEU A 170 -12.04 1.95 10.38
CA LEU A 170 -12.95 3.08 10.55
C LEU A 170 -12.24 4.42 10.38
N VAL A 171 -11.13 4.64 11.09
CA VAL A 171 -10.48 5.95 11.14
C VAL A 171 -9.57 6.19 9.94
N GLU A 172 -8.68 5.24 9.63
CA GLU A 172 -7.65 5.46 8.59
C GLU A 172 -8.17 5.20 7.19
N GLN A 173 -9.04 4.21 7.03
CA GLN A 173 -9.46 3.77 5.70
C GLN A 173 -10.80 4.37 5.26
N VAL A 174 -11.67 4.78 6.20
CA VAL A 174 -12.98 5.36 5.88
C VAL A 174 -13.04 6.83 6.27
N VAL A 175 -13.06 7.16 7.57
CA VAL A 175 -13.31 8.52 8.07
C VAL A 175 -12.27 9.51 7.55
N ARG A 176 -10.97 9.24 7.72
CA ARG A 176 -9.91 10.17 7.29
C ARG A 176 -10.00 10.52 5.80
N PRO A 177 -9.94 9.57 4.84
CA PRO A 177 -9.93 9.92 3.42
C PRO A 177 -11.26 10.47 2.92
N VAL A 178 -12.41 10.03 3.45
CA VAL A 178 -13.72 10.60 3.10
C VAL A 178 -13.85 12.03 3.63
N LEU A 179 -13.47 12.27 4.88
CA LEU A 179 -13.47 13.62 5.45
C LEU A 179 -12.51 14.54 4.69
N GLN A 180 -11.31 14.05 4.36
CA GLN A 180 -10.34 14.76 3.56
C GLN A 180 -10.91 15.13 2.18
N LEU A 181 -11.64 14.21 1.52
CA LEU A 181 -12.33 14.48 0.26
C LEU A 181 -13.39 15.58 0.40
N VAL A 182 -14.26 15.49 1.42
CA VAL A 182 -15.32 16.46 1.67
C VAL A 182 -14.75 17.84 1.99
N LEU A 183 -13.77 17.93 2.89
CA LEU A 183 -13.18 19.22 3.29
C LEU A 183 -12.43 19.89 2.14
N VAL A 184 -11.69 19.12 1.33
CA VAL A 184 -11.04 19.64 0.13
C VAL A 184 -12.09 20.10 -0.89
N ALA A 185 -13.15 19.33 -1.13
CA ALA A 185 -14.23 19.72 -2.03
C ALA A 185 -14.90 21.03 -1.60
N LEU A 186 -15.19 21.21 -0.30
CA LEU A 186 -15.78 22.41 0.25
C LEU A 186 -14.87 23.63 0.05
N VAL A 187 -13.59 23.53 0.42
CA VAL A 187 -12.63 24.64 0.25
C VAL A 187 -12.51 25.07 -1.21
N LEU A 188 -12.48 24.11 -2.14
CA LEU A 188 -12.41 24.40 -3.57
C LEU A 188 -13.72 25.02 -4.09
N ALA A 189 -14.88 24.58 -3.61
CA ALA A 189 -16.18 25.16 -3.99
C ALA A 189 -16.31 26.63 -3.56
N PHE A 190 -15.77 27.00 -2.40
CA PHE A 190 -15.73 28.39 -1.91
C PHE A 190 -14.51 29.17 -2.38
N HIS A 191 -13.70 28.64 -3.31
CA HIS A 191 -12.48 29.29 -3.84
C HIS A 191 -11.48 29.72 -2.76
N ALA A 192 -11.47 29.04 -1.60
CA ALA A 192 -10.65 29.37 -0.45
C ALA A 192 -9.28 28.66 -0.50
N THR A 193 -8.59 28.71 -1.65
CA THR A 193 -7.34 27.98 -1.94
C THR A 193 -6.26 28.06 -0.84
N PRO A 194 -6.04 29.19 -0.13
CA PRO A 194 -5.09 29.24 0.98
C PRO A 194 -5.39 28.27 2.13
N LEU A 195 -6.65 27.91 2.34
CA LEU A 195 -7.09 26.96 3.38
C LEU A 195 -6.94 25.49 2.96
N LEU A 196 -6.57 25.21 1.71
CA LEU A 196 -6.50 23.86 1.17
C LEU A 196 -5.59 22.91 1.97
N PRO A 197 -4.35 23.30 2.38
CA PRO A 197 -3.50 22.41 3.18
C PRO A 197 -4.10 22.13 4.56
N ALA A 198 -4.73 23.13 5.18
CA ALA A 198 -5.39 22.98 6.48
C ALA A 198 -6.59 22.03 6.36
N ALA A 199 -7.45 22.20 5.36
CA ALA A 199 -8.60 21.34 5.11
C ALA A 199 -8.20 19.88 4.87
N TRP A 200 -7.12 19.66 4.12
CA TRP A 200 -6.56 18.33 3.93
C TRP A 200 -6.03 17.75 5.25
N ALA A 201 -5.31 18.54 6.05
CA ALA A 201 -4.63 18.11 7.26
C ALA A 201 -5.52 17.95 8.50
N VAL A 202 -6.65 18.67 8.57
CA VAL A 202 -7.63 18.55 9.66
C VAL A 202 -8.16 17.11 9.80
N SER A 203 -8.22 16.36 8.70
CA SER A 203 -8.57 14.93 8.72
C SER A 203 -7.67 14.10 9.66
N PHE A 204 -6.41 14.50 9.88
CA PHE A 204 -5.49 13.85 10.82
C PHE A 204 -5.82 14.18 12.28
N VAL A 205 -6.34 15.38 12.57
CA VAL A 205 -6.77 15.77 13.92
C VAL A 205 -7.98 14.95 14.33
N VAL A 206 -9.00 14.87 13.47
CA VAL A 206 -10.19 14.03 13.69
C VAL A 206 -9.77 12.57 13.85
N GLY A 207 -8.82 12.10 13.02
CA GLY A 207 -8.27 10.76 13.17
C GLY A 207 -7.52 10.54 14.48
N ALA A 208 -6.76 11.52 14.97
CA ALA A 208 -6.04 11.44 16.23
C ALA A 208 -7.01 11.35 17.42
N ALA A 209 -8.04 12.20 17.43
CA ALA A 209 -9.10 12.20 18.43
C ALA A 209 -9.90 10.90 18.43
N GLY A 210 -10.42 10.49 17.26
CA GLY A 210 -11.16 9.23 17.12
C GLY A 210 -10.32 8.01 17.50
N GLY A 211 -9.06 7.96 17.07
CA GLY A 211 -8.12 6.91 17.47
C GLY A 211 -7.85 6.90 18.98
N ARG A 212 -7.76 8.07 19.62
CA ARG A 212 -7.53 8.19 21.07
C ARG A 212 -8.70 7.65 21.88
N VAL A 213 -9.93 8.01 21.50
CA VAL A 213 -11.18 7.56 22.15
C VAL A 213 -11.36 6.05 22.00
N LEU A 214 -11.14 5.52 20.79
CA LEU A 214 -11.24 4.08 20.56
C LEU A 214 -10.17 3.29 21.33
N LEU A 215 -8.97 3.85 21.48
CA LEU A 215 -7.89 3.23 22.24
C LEU A 215 -8.14 3.30 23.75
N SER A 216 -8.60 4.43 24.30
CA SER A 216 -8.85 4.57 25.75
C SER A 216 -9.89 3.57 26.25
N ARG A 217 -11.01 3.46 25.52
CA ARG A 217 -12.07 2.46 25.82
C ARG A 217 -11.55 1.02 25.89
N ARG A 218 -10.52 0.70 25.12
CA ARG A 218 -9.90 -0.64 25.12
C ARG A 218 -8.92 -0.85 26.26
N ILE A 219 -8.16 0.18 26.61
CA ILE A 219 -7.25 0.13 27.76
C ILE A 219 -8.05 0.07 29.07
N GLU A 220 -9.16 0.80 29.16
CA GLU A 220 -10.08 0.77 30.31
C GLU A 220 -10.72 -0.61 30.48
N ALA A 221 -11.17 -1.22 29.38
CA ALA A 221 -11.70 -2.58 29.40
C ALA A 221 -10.68 -3.66 29.80
N ALA A 222 -9.38 -3.37 29.79
CA ALA A 222 -8.33 -4.30 30.24
C ALA A 222 -8.16 -4.34 31.77
N GLY A 223 -8.89 -3.50 32.51
CA GLY A 223 -8.90 -3.47 33.97
C GLY A 223 -7.84 -2.54 34.59
N PRO A 224 -7.95 -2.28 35.90
CA PRO A 224 -6.98 -1.48 36.65
C PRO A 224 -5.63 -2.20 36.78
N VAL A 225 -4.55 -1.40 36.81
CA VAL A 225 -3.18 -1.91 37.00
C VAL A 225 -2.91 -1.99 38.50
N VAL A 226 -2.63 -3.20 39.01
CA VAL A 226 -2.44 -3.46 40.45
C VAL A 226 -0.96 -3.42 40.87
N HIS A 227 -0.03 -3.60 39.92
CA HIS A 227 1.41 -3.71 40.20
C HIS A 227 2.22 -2.57 39.60
N GLU A 228 3.31 -2.19 40.28
CA GLU A 228 4.27 -1.24 39.72
C GLU A 228 4.91 -1.79 38.44
N PRO A 229 4.79 -1.06 37.31
CA PRO A 229 5.31 -1.54 36.05
C PRO A 229 6.84 -1.43 36.00
N ARG A 230 7.50 -2.51 35.57
CA ARG A 230 8.93 -2.49 35.26
C ARG A 230 9.25 -1.46 34.16
N PRO A 231 10.43 -0.83 34.17
CA PRO A 231 10.85 0.09 33.11
C PRO A 231 11.04 -0.67 31.78
N VAL A 232 10.13 -0.47 30.84
CA VAL A 232 10.14 -1.14 29.52
C VAL A 232 10.80 -0.33 28.39
N MET A 233 11.24 0.90 28.69
CA MET A 233 11.72 1.86 27.69
C MET A 233 12.94 1.32 26.92
N GLY A 234 13.94 0.77 27.63
CA GLY A 234 15.16 0.26 27.00
C GLY A 234 14.92 -0.92 26.06
N GLU A 235 14.13 -1.91 26.50
CA GLU A 235 13.75 -3.06 25.65
C GLU A 235 12.98 -2.59 24.41
N PHE A 236 12.04 -1.67 24.60
CA PHE A 236 11.21 -1.14 23.52
C PHE A 236 12.07 -0.45 22.45
N TRP A 237 12.97 0.45 22.83
CA TRP A 237 13.78 1.22 21.87
C TRP A 237 14.88 0.40 21.22
N ARG A 238 15.50 -0.55 21.94
CA ARG A 238 16.48 -1.47 21.35
C ARG A 238 15.87 -2.28 20.20
N PHE A 239 14.60 -2.65 20.31
CA PHE A 239 13.87 -3.33 19.23
C PHE A 239 13.39 -2.37 18.12
N THR A 240 13.00 -1.14 18.49
CA THR A 240 12.27 -0.23 17.60
C THR A 240 13.18 0.61 16.71
N TRP A 241 14.35 1.06 17.19
CA TRP A 241 15.20 2.01 16.46
C TRP A 241 15.70 1.51 15.08
N PRO A 242 16.11 0.24 14.87
CA PRO A 242 16.59 -0.19 13.55
C PRO A 242 15.44 -0.23 12.54
N ARG A 243 14.23 -0.57 13.01
CA ARG A 243 13.01 -0.59 12.21
C ARG A 243 12.54 0.82 11.87
N ALA A 244 12.87 1.82 12.70
CA ALA A 244 12.60 3.22 12.39
C ALA A 244 13.30 3.65 11.11
N ILE A 245 14.59 3.34 10.98
CA ILE A 245 15.39 3.66 9.80
C ILE A 245 14.81 2.99 8.56
N ALA A 246 14.47 1.70 8.65
CA ALA A 246 13.84 0.97 7.55
C ALA A 246 12.51 1.61 7.11
N ASN A 247 11.66 2.01 8.06
CA ASN A 247 10.37 2.65 7.75
C ASN A 247 10.54 4.04 7.12
N VAL A 248 11.51 4.83 7.58
CA VAL A 248 11.83 6.15 7.00
C VAL A 248 12.37 5.99 5.57
N ALA A 249 13.32 5.06 5.36
CA ALA A 249 13.85 4.77 4.03
C ALA A 249 12.75 4.29 3.06
N GLN A 250 11.88 3.37 3.50
CA GLN A 250 10.73 2.90 2.71
C GLN A 250 9.78 4.04 2.35
N THR A 251 9.52 4.97 3.28
CA THR A 251 8.64 6.12 3.02
C THR A 251 9.31 7.11 2.07
N ALA A 252 10.63 7.34 2.21
CA ALA A 252 11.42 8.13 1.26
C ALA A 252 11.29 7.57 -0.15
N MET A 253 11.51 6.27 -0.35
CA MET A 253 11.37 5.63 -1.67
C MET A 253 9.98 5.76 -2.30
N GLN A 254 8.93 6.02 -1.53
CA GLN A 254 7.55 6.16 -2.03
C GLN A 254 7.10 7.60 -2.25
N ARG A 255 7.72 8.56 -1.56
CA ARG A 255 7.23 9.95 -1.49
C ARG A 255 8.25 10.96 -2.00
N PHE A 256 9.53 10.62 -1.95
CA PHE A 256 10.60 11.55 -2.29
C PHE A 256 10.67 11.83 -3.79
N ASP A 257 10.27 10.90 -4.65
CA ASP A 257 10.23 11.12 -6.11
C ASP A 257 9.39 12.36 -6.49
N ILE A 258 8.21 12.55 -5.87
CA ILE A 258 7.36 13.71 -6.14
C ILE A 258 8.10 15.00 -5.77
N VAL A 259 8.85 14.96 -4.67
CA VAL A 259 9.65 16.10 -4.18
C VAL A 259 10.83 16.36 -5.10
N LEU A 260 11.55 15.33 -5.55
CA LEU A 260 12.67 15.46 -6.49
C LEU A 260 12.22 15.98 -7.85
N VAL A 261 11.09 15.47 -8.38
CA VAL A 261 10.51 15.99 -9.62
C VAL A 261 10.11 17.45 -9.45
N ALA A 262 9.51 17.83 -8.32
CA ALA A 262 9.15 19.23 -8.07
C ALA A 262 10.38 20.14 -7.98
N ALA A 263 11.44 19.67 -7.31
CA ALA A 263 12.69 20.40 -7.12
C ALA A 263 13.50 20.56 -8.41
N LEU A 264 13.57 19.52 -9.25
CA LEU A 264 14.50 19.44 -10.38
C LEU A 264 13.83 19.68 -11.74
N ALA A 265 12.56 19.33 -11.90
CA ALA A 265 11.79 19.52 -13.14
C ALA A 265 10.66 20.57 -13.00
N GLY A 266 10.35 21.00 -11.77
CA GLY A 266 9.32 21.99 -11.48
C GLY A 266 8.00 21.40 -11.00
N ALA A 267 7.14 22.27 -10.45
CA ALA A 267 5.91 21.85 -9.80
C ALA A 267 4.87 21.24 -10.77
N GLY A 268 4.69 21.79 -11.97
CA GLY A 268 3.73 21.27 -12.95
C GLY A 268 3.99 19.80 -13.33
N PRO A 269 5.23 19.44 -13.70
CA PRO A 269 5.62 18.05 -13.94
C PRO A 269 5.42 17.16 -12.70
N ALA A 270 5.69 17.66 -11.49
CA ALA A 270 5.42 16.90 -10.26
C ALA A 270 3.93 16.59 -10.05
N ALA A 271 3.03 17.47 -10.49
CA ALA A 271 1.59 17.19 -10.48
C ALA A 271 1.23 16.02 -11.40
N VAL A 272 1.81 15.98 -12.61
CA VAL A 272 1.61 14.88 -13.58
C VAL A 272 2.15 13.57 -13.04
N TYR A 273 3.34 13.58 -12.43
CA TYR A 273 3.90 12.41 -11.75
C TYR A 273 2.97 11.91 -10.63
N ALA A 274 2.56 12.80 -9.72
CA ALA A 274 1.69 12.46 -8.60
C ALA A 274 0.31 11.96 -9.06
N ALA A 275 -0.27 12.54 -10.11
CA ALA A 275 -1.54 12.09 -10.68
C ALA A 275 -1.41 10.69 -11.31
N SER A 276 -0.38 10.47 -12.12
CA SER A 276 -0.17 9.23 -12.85
C SER A 276 0.07 8.03 -11.94
N THR A 277 0.89 8.22 -10.89
CA THR A 277 1.23 7.15 -9.95
C THR A 277 0.04 6.64 -9.12
N ARG A 278 -1.08 7.38 -9.07
CA ARG A 278 -2.30 6.94 -8.37
C ARG A 278 -3.00 5.77 -9.03
N PHE A 279 -2.85 5.61 -10.34
CA PHE A 279 -3.39 4.44 -11.04
C PHE A 279 -2.70 3.15 -10.59
N LEU A 280 -1.40 3.19 -10.27
CA LEU A 280 -0.64 1.99 -9.90
C LEU A 280 -1.13 1.33 -8.61
N VAL A 281 -1.79 2.10 -7.74
CA VAL A 281 -2.38 1.60 -6.48
C VAL A 281 -3.48 0.57 -6.74
N LEU A 282 -4.20 0.66 -7.88
CA LEU A 282 -5.28 -0.26 -8.21
C LEU A 282 -4.77 -1.70 -8.37
N GLY A 283 -3.63 -1.91 -9.03
CA GLY A 283 -3.02 -3.23 -9.14
C GLY A 283 -2.46 -3.74 -7.80
N GLN A 284 -2.02 -2.84 -6.91
CA GLN A 284 -1.55 -3.22 -5.57
C GLN A 284 -2.67 -3.77 -4.67
N LEU A 285 -3.92 -3.34 -4.87
CA LEU A 285 -5.08 -3.91 -4.15
C LEU A 285 -5.25 -5.40 -4.47
N GLY A 286 -5.13 -5.77 -5.75
CA GLY A 286 -5.15 -7.17 -6.19
C GLY A 286 -4.00 -7.98 -5.58
N ASN A 287 -2.80 -7.40 -5.55
CA ASN A 287 -1.61 -8.04 -4.98
C ASN A 287 -1.80 -8.41 -3.50
N ARG A 288 -2.32 -7.49 -2.68
CA ARG A 288 -2.53 -7.74 -1.24
C ARG A 288 -3.50 -8.89 -0.96
N ALA A 289 -4.57 -9.01 -1.74
CA ALA A 289 -5.57 -10.06 -1.57
C ALA A 289 -4.96 -11.46 -1.77
N ILE A 290 -4.12 -11.60 -2.81
CA ILE A 290 -3.49 -12.87 -3.17
C ILE A 290 -2.38 -13.22 -2.19
N LEU A 291 -1.51 -12.26 -1.85
CA LEU A 291 -0.44 -12.44 -0.87
C LEU A 291 -0.98 -12.95 0.48
N THR A 292 -2.06 -12.33 0.97
CA THR A 292 -2.65 -12.68 2.28
C THR A 292 -3.23 -14.10 2.29
N ALA A 293 -3.80 -14.54 1.16
CA ALA A 293 -4.36 -15.89 1.02
C ALA A 293 -3.27 -16.96 0.83
N ALA A 294 -2.18 -16.63 0.14
CA ALA A 294 -1.10 -17.57 -0.16
C ALA A 294 -0.14 -17.77 1.02
N GLN A 295 0.01 -16.77 1.89
CA GLN A 295 1.01 -16.75 2.96
C GLN A 295 0.99 -17.98 3.89
N PRO A 296 -0.15 -18.43 4.46
CA PRO A 296 -0.15 -19.60 5.37
C PRO A 296 0.28 -20.89 4.67
N ARG A 297 -0.21 -21.11 3.45
CA ARG A 297 0.11 -22.31 2.67
C ARG A 297 1.58 -22.35 2.27
N LEU A 298 2.14 -21.20 1.91
CA LEU A 298 3.55 -21.07 1.60
C LEU A 298 4.42 -21.32 2.85
N ALA A 299 3.99 -20.86 4.02
CA ALA A 299 4.67 -21.15 5.30
C ALA A 299 4.73 -22.67 5.57
N GLU A 300 3.59 -23.34 5.44
CA GLU A 300 3.46 -24.79 5.66
C GLU A 300 4.29 -25.59 4.65
N ALA A 301 4.32 -25.18 3.37
CA ALA A 301 5.14 -25.83 2.35
C ALA A 301 6.64 -25.65 2.60
N LEU A 302 7.07 -24.45 3.02
CA LEU A 302 8.46 -24.18 3.40
C LEU A 302 8.87 -24.98 4.64
N ALA A 303 7.99 -25.08 5.65
CA ALA A 303 8.25 -25.85 6.86
C ALA A 303 8.39 -27.36 6.59
N ARG A 304 7.61 -27.90 5.65
CA ARG A 304 7.72 -29.31 5.22
C ARG A 304 8.98 -29.62 4.42
N GLY A 305 9.70 -28.61 3.93
CA GLY A 305 10.95 -28.78 3.17
C GLY A 305 10.80 -29.38 1.77
N VAL A 306 9.57 -29.67 1.33
CA VAL A 306 9.30 -30.23 0.00
C VAL A 306 9.30 -29.11 -1.04
N ARG A 307 10.39 -29.03 -1.82
CA ARG A 307 10.58 -27.97 -2.84
C ARG A 307 9.45 -27.89 -3.85
N ARG A 308 8.90 -29.03 -4.26
CA ARG A 308 7.81 -29.11 -5.27
C ARG A 308 6.56 -28.38 -4.79
N ASP A 309 6.14 -28.59 -3.56
CA ASP A 309 5.00 -27.89 -2.96
C ASP A 309 5.20 -26.37 -2.96
N VAL A 310 6.43 -25.91 -2.68
CA VAL A 310 6.76 -24.48 -2.71
C VAL A 310 6.68 -23.92 -4.14
N LEU A 311 7.21 -24.64 -5.13
CA LEU A 311 7.13 -24.27 -6.55
C LEU A 311 5.68 -24.20 -7.04
N ASP A 312 4.85 -25.19 -6.68
CA ASP A 312 3.45 -25.26 -7.10
C ASP A 312 2.64 -24.11 -6.50
N ILE A 313 2.79 -23.84 -5.19
CA ILE A 313 2.09 -22.75 -4.51
C ILE A 313 2.57 -21.39 -5.01
N TYR A 314 3.89 -21.21 -5.17
CA TYR A 314 4.47 -19.96 -5.65
C TYR A 314 4.07 -19.66 -7.09
N GLY A 315 4.19 -20.64 -8.00
CA GLY A 315 3.82 -20.50 -9.41
C GLY A 315 2.32 -20.26 -9.59
N LEU A 316 1.46 -21.00 -8.90
CA LEU A 316 0.01 -20.83 -9.02
C LEU A 316 -0.46 -19.48 -8.45
N SER A 317 0.07 -19.08 -7.29
CA SER A 317 -0.25 -17.77 -6.71
C SER A 317 0.24 -16.63 -7.59
N THR A 318 1.40 -16.79 -8.23
CA THR A 318 1.93 -15.82 -9.20
C THR A 318 1.04 -15.76 -10.44
N ALA A 319 0.61 -16.90 -10.99
CA ALA A 319 -0.31 -16.92 -12.12
C ALA A 319 -1.64 -16.21 -11.77
N TRP A 320 -2.20 -16.44 -10.59
CA TRP A 320 -3.41 -15.72 -10.13
C TRP A 320 -3.17 -14.23 -9.92
N LEU A 321 -1.98 -13.85 -9.45
CA LEU A 321 -1.58 -12.45 -9.34
C LEU A 321 -1.54 -11.78 -10.72
N MET A 322 -0.91 -12.45 -11.68
CA MET A 322 -0.88 -11.99 -13.07
C MET A 322 -2.30 -11.89 -13.63
N VAL A 323 -3.17 -12.87 -13.36
CA VAL A 323 -4.56 -12.84 -13.84
C VAL A 323 -5.29 -11.58 -13.38
N ALA A 324 -5.07 -11.17 -12.14
CA ALA A 324 -5.75 -10.01 -11.54
C ALA A 324 -5.11 -8.67 -11.93
N THR A 325 -3.79 -8.63 -12.16
CA THR A 325 -3.04 -7.36 -12.26
C THR A 325 -2.56 -7.02 -13.66
N TRP A 326 -2.21 -8.00 -14.49
CA TRP A 326 -1.68 -7.76 -15.83
C TRP A 326 -2.68 -7.06 -16.76
N PRO A 327 -3.98 -7.43 -16.79
CA PRO A 327 -4.99 -6.68 -17.53
C PRO A 327 -5.00 -5.19 -17.18
N ILE A 328 -4.90 -4.87 -15.89
CA ILE A 328 -4.96 -3.51 -15.38
C ILE A 328 -3.75 -2.71 -15.85
N TYR A 329 -2.53 -3.24 -15.66
CA TYR A 329 -1.31 -2.55 -16.05
C TYR A 329 -1.13 -2.46 -17.58
N LEU A 330 -1.52 -3.48 -18.34
CA LEU A 330 -1.50 -3.42 -19.82
C LEU A 330 -2.50 -2.38 -20.35
N LEU A 331 -3.68 -2.29 -19.73
CA LEU A 331 -4.65 -1.24 -20.05
C LEU A 331 -4.07 0.14 -19.74
N PHE A 332 -3.42 0.33 -18.60
CA PHE A 332 -2.76 1.61 -18.27
C PHE A 332 -1.65 1.97 -19.26
N ALA A 333 -0.91 0.98 -19.75
CA ALA A 333 0.15 1.20 -20.74
C ALA A 333 -0.39 1.56 -22.13
N THR A 334 -1.51 0.98 -22.56
CA THR A 334 -2.08 1.21 -23.89
C THR A 334 -3.04 2.42 -23.94
N VAL A 335 -3.69 2.71 -22.81
CA VAL A 335 -4.81 3.68 -22.67
C VAL A 335 -4.46 4.82 -21.70
N GLY A 336 -3.17 5.07 -21.46
CA GLY A 336 -2.72 6.03 -20.45
C GLY A 336 -3.27 7.46 -20.62
N ALA A 337 -3.28 7.99 -21.85
CA ALA A 337 -3.74 9.37 -22.09
C ALA A 337 -5.24 9.59 -21.77
N PRO A 338 -6.18 8.75 -22.27
CA PRO A 338 -7.59 8.84 -21.86
C PRO A 338 -7.83 8.66 -20.36
N LEU A 339 -7.02 7.87 -19.66
CA LEU A 339 -7.15 7.71 -18.22
C LEU A 339 -6.70 8.97 -17.48
N LEU A 340 -5.60 9.57 -17.92
CA LEU A 340 -5.03 10.76 -17.28
C LEU A 340 -5.84 12.02 -17.54
N SER A 341 -6.63 12.09 -18.62
CA SER A 341 -7.52 13.22 -18.89
C SER A 341 -8.59 13.41 -17.81
N VAL A 342 -8.87 12.38 -17.00
CA VAL A 342 -9.72 12.50 -15.80
C VAL A 342 -9.20 13.59 -14.86
N PHE A 343 -7.88 13.83 -14.81
CA PHE A 343 -7.28 14.85 -13.97
C PHE A 343 -7.36 16.28 -14.54
N GLY A 344 -7.68 16.45 -15.84
CA GLY A 344 -7.78 17.76 -16.50
C GLY A 344 -6.91 17.84 -17.77
N SER A 345 -6.86 19.02 -18.39
CA SER A 345 -5.96 19.31 -19.51
C SER A 345 -4.49 19.27 -19.06
N GLY A 346 -3.57 18.93 -19.97
CA GLY A 346 -2.13 18.80 -19.69
C GLY A 346 -1.71 17.47 -19.04
N TYR A 347 -2.60 16.79 -18.30
CA TYR A 347 -2.23 15.53 -17.63
C TYR A 347 -2.00 14.34 -18.58
N ALA A 348 -2.53 14.41 -19.81
CA ALA A 348 -2.30 13.37 -20.82
C ALA A 348 -0.81 13.21 -21.21
N GLU A 349 0.03 14.23 -20.97
CA GLU A 349 1.49 14.15 -21.16
C GLU A 349 2.14 13.07 -20.27
N GLY A 350 1.51 12.73 -19.15
CA GLY A 350 1.96 11.66 -18.26
C GLY A 350 1.78 10.24 -18.82
N ALA A 351 1.19 10.07 -20.00
CA ALA A 351 0.88 8.75 -20.57
C ALA A 351 2.14 7.88 -20.75
N GLY A 352 3.24 8.47 -21.21
CA GLY A 352 4.52 7.76 -21.36
C GLY A 352 5.08 7.26 -20.02
N LEU A 353 5.00 8.09 -18.97
CA LEU A 353 5.38 7.70 -17.62
C LEU A 353 4.48 6.57 -17.09
N LEU A 354 3.16 6.70 -17.25
CA LEU A 354 2.22 5.69 -16.77
C LEU A 354 2.45 4.35 -17.47
N ALA A 355 2.73 4.37 -18.78
CA ALA A 355 3.07 3.18 -19.54
C ALA A 355 4.37 2.53 -19.04
N LEU A 356 5.44 3.31 -18.88
CA LEU A 356 6.73 2.80 -18.40
C LEU A 356 6.61 2.14 -17.02
N LEU A 357 5.97 2.82 -16.06
CA LEU A 357 5.77 2.27 -14.71
C LEU A 357 4.84 1.05 -14.72
N SER A 358 3.83 1.04 -15.60
CA SER A 358 2.94 -0.12 -15.74
C SER A 358 3.70 -1.34 -16.29
N LEU A 359 4.59 -1.16 -17.26
CA LEU A 359 5.46 -2.23 -17.76
C LEU A 359 6.41 -2.75 -16.67
N ALA A 360 6.99 -1.86 -15.85
CA ALA A 360 7.78 -2.26 -14.70
C ALA A 360 6.95 -3.05 -13.66
N MET A 361 5.69 -2.66 -13.45
CA MET A 361 4.76 -3.41 -12.58
C MET A 361 4.40 -4.79 -13.13
N LEU A 362 4.37 -4.99 -14.45
CA LEU A 362 4.21 -6.33 -15.05
C LEU A 362 5.38 -7.24 -14.68
N VAL A 363 6.61 -6.71 -14.72
CA VAL A 363 7.81 -7.45 -14.27
C VAL A 363 7.69 -7.78 -12.78
N ALA A 364 7.35 -6.80 -11.95
CA ALA A 364 7.21 -7.01 -10.51
C ALA A 364 6.16 -8.08 -10.17
N THR A 365 4.98 -8.00 -10.77
CA THR A 365 3.90 -8.97 -10.54
C THR A 365 4.15 -10.33 -11.20
N GLY A 366 4.92 -10.37 -12.31
CA GLY A 366 5.39 -11.61 -12.94
C GLY A 366 6.45 -12.34 -12.12
N CYS A 367 7.24 -11.62 -11.33
CA CYS A 367 8.13 -12.20 -10.31
C CYS A 367 7.37 -12.71 -9.08
N GLY A 368 6.10 -12.35 -8.93
CA GLY A 368 5.23 -12.89 -7.88
C GLY A 368 5.60 -12.45 -6.47
N MET A 369 5.43 -13.35 -5.51
CA MET A 369 5.57 -13.11 -4.07
C MET A 369 7.02 -13.29 -3.56
N VAL A 370 8.02 -12.87 -4.34
CA VAL A 370 9.43 -13.19 -4.09
C VAL A 370 9.92 -12.71 -2.71
N ASP A 371 9.56 -11.49 -2.31
CA ASP A 371 9.92 -10.92 -1.01
C ASP A 371 9.37 -11.76 0.14
N MET A 372 8.13 -12.26 -0.01
CA MET A 372 7.49 -13.12 0.99
C MET A 372 8.24 -14.45 1.11
N VAL A 373 8.56 -15.11 -0.01
CA VAL A 373 9.29 -16.39 -0.02
C VAL A 373 10.66 -16.25 0.65
N ILE A 374 11.44 -15.22 0.30
CA ILE A 374 12.79 -14.99 0.84
C ILE A 374 12.74 -14.72 2.35
N ASN A 375 11.80 -13.88 2.80
CA ASN A 375 11.66 -13.55 4.21
C ASN A 375 11.21 -14.77 5.04
N MET A 376 10.27 -15.57 4.53
CA MET A 376 9.81 -16.80 5.20
C MET A 376 10.87 -17.90 5.21
N ALA A 377 11.77 -17.91 4.24
CA ALA A 377 12.95 -18.80 4.21
C ALA A 377 14.08 -18.35 5.16
N GLY A 378 13.86 -17.33 5.99
CA GLY A 378 14.81 -16.84 6.99
C GLY A 378 15.98 -16.03 6.42
N ARG A 379 15.86 -15.48 5.20
CA ARG A 379 16.94 -14.77 4.49
C ARG A 379 16.66 -13.27 4.34
N SER A 380 16.19 -12.64 5.41
CA SER A 380 15.88 -11.20 5.44
C SER A 380 17.07 -10.29 5.11
N SER A 381 18.31 -10.74 5.36
CA SER A 381 19.51 -10.00 4.96
C SER A 381 19.67 -9.90 3.43
N TRP A 382 19.23 -10.92 2.68
CA TRP A 382 19.22 -10.87 1.22
C TRP A 382 18.21 -9.85 0.72
N ASN A 383 17.03 -9.82 1.36
CA ASN A 383 16.01 -8.82 1.11
C ASN A 383 16.53 -7.40 1.33
N LEU A 384 17.19 -7.15 2.46
CA LEU A 384 17.81 -5.86 2.72
C LEU A 384 18.83 -5.48 1.63
N GLY A 385 19.67 -6.42 1.18
CA GLY A 385 20.69 -6.17 0.16
C GLY A 385 20.12 -5.67 -1.17
N TYR A 386 19.11 -6.36 -1.73
CA TYR A 386 18.55 -5.93 -3.02
C TYR A 386 17.62 -4.72 -2.90
N VAL A 387 16.97 -4.50 -1.75
CA VAL A 387 16.17 -3.28 -1.51
C VAL A 387 17.09 -2.05 -1.46
N LEU A 388 18.24 -2.14 -0.81
CA LEU A 388 19.23 -1.07 -0.80
C LEU A 388 19.80 -0.82 -2.20
N LEU A 389 20.11 -1.87 -2.96
CA LEU A 389 20.57 -1.74 -4.34
C LEU A 389 19.51 -1.04 -5.21
N ALA A 390 18.24 -1.41 -5.07
CA ALA A 390 17.13 -0.78 -5.76
C ALA A 390 16.97 0.69 -5.37
N ALA A 391 17.08 1.03 -4.08
CA ALA A 391 17.04 2.42 -3.60
C ALA A 391 18.18 3.28 -4.15
N VAL A 392 19.41 2.76 -4.14
CA VAL A 392 20.58 3.45 -4.73
C VAL A 392 20.38 3.66 -6.23
N THR A 393 19.88 2.64 -6.92
CA THR A 393 19.56 2.73 -8.36
C THR A 393 18.50 3.80 -8.62
N GLN A 394 17.43 3.83 -7.81
CA GLN A 394 16.35 4.82 -7.93
C GLN A 394 16.89 6.24 -7.78
N PHE A 395 17.44 6.57 -6.61
CA PHE A 395 17.86 7.95 -6.32
C PHE A 395 19.04 8.39 -7.17
N GLY A 396 19.96 7.48 -7.51
CA GLY A 396 21.06 7.77 -8.43
C GLY A 396 20.58 8.14 -9.83
N LEU A 397 19.61 7.38 -10.37
CA LEU A 397 19.01 7.69 -11.66
C LEU A 397 18.12 8.92 -11.61
N ASP A 398 17.38 9.15 -10.52
CA ASP A 398 16.53 10.33 -10.36
C ASP A 398 17.36 11.62 -10.42
N VAL A 399 18.46 11.69 -9.66
CA VAL A 399 19.36 12.86 -9.66
C VAL A 399 20.01 13.07 -11.03
N LEU A 400 20.35 11.99 -11.74
CA LEU A 400 21.01 12.07 -13.05
C LEU A 400 20.04 12.40 -14.21
N LEU A 401 18.83 11.82 -14.20
CA LEU A 401 17.92 11.83 -15.33
C LEU A 401 16.81 12.88 -15.21
N ILE A 402 16.36 13.25 -14.01
CA ILE A 402 15.29 14.26 -13.86
C ILE A 402 15.69 15.61 -14.48
N PRO A 403 16.92 16.14 -14.30
CA PRO A 403 17.30 17.42 -14.91
C PRO A 403 17.25 17.43 -16.45
N ARG A 404 17.42 16.26 -17.10
CA ARG A 404 17.47 16.14 -18.58
C ARG A 404 16.16 15.65 -19.19
N LEU A 405 15.46 14.72 -18.52
CA LEU A 405 14.27 14.03 -19.02
C LEU A 405 13.00 14.40 -18.23
N GLY A 406 13.11 15.27 -17.23
CA GLY A 406 12.00 15.70 -16.39
C GLY A 406 11.31 14.53 -15.68
N VAL A 407 9.98 14.47 -15.81
CA VAL A 407 9.12 13.44 -15.22
C VAL A 407 9.43 12.03 -15.75
N LEU A 408 9.85 11.91 -17.01
CA LEU A 408 10.27 10.61 -17.55
C LEU A 408 11.54 10.10 -16.88
N GLY A 409 12.46 11.00 -16.48
CA GLY A 409 13.65 10.64 -15.73
C GLY A 409 13.32 9.94 -14.41
N ALA A 410 12.39 10.51 -13.64
CA ALA A 410 11.90 9.89 -12.40
C ALA A 410 11.19 8.55 -12.65
N ALA A 411 10.41 8.45 -13.74
CA ALA A 411 9.77 7.20 -14.12
C ALA A 411 10.79 6.09 -14.43
N ILE A 412 11.88 6.44 -15.13
CA ILE A 412 12.97 5.50 -15.44
C ILE A 412 13.69 5.08 -14.16
N GLY A 413 13.96 6.01 -13.24
CA GLY A 413 14.58 5.71 -11.94
C GLY A 413 13.74 4.71 -11.14
N TRP A 414 12.44 4.97 -10.99
CA TRP A 414 11.56 4.06 -10.27
C TRP A 414 11.35 2.72 -11.00
N ALA A 415 11.13 2.73 -12.32
CA ALA A 415 11.01 1.51 -13.13
C ALA A 415 12.26 0.62 -13.02
N SER A 416 13.45 1.22 -13.09
CA SER A 416 14.72 0.50 -12.94
C SER A 416 14.87 -0.09 -11.54
N SER A 417 14.50 0.66 -10.50
CA SER A 417 14.46 0.17 -9.12
C SER A 417 13.55 -1.05 -8.96
N ILE A 418 12.35 -1.00 -9.52
CA ILE A 418 11.39 -2.11 -9.51
C ILE A 418 11.97 -3.35 -10.21
N VAL A 419 12.54 -3.17 -11.41
CA VAL A 419 13.13 -4.28 -12.18
C VAL A 419 14.33 -4.87 -11.44
N THR A 420 15.25 -4.03 -10.96
CA THR A 420 16.42 -4.44 -10.18
C THR A 420 16.01 -5.22 -8.94
N GLN A 421 15.05 -4.71 -8.16
CA GLN A 421 14.56 -5.40 -6.95
C GLN A 421 14.03 -6.80 -7.28
N ASN A 422 13.10 -6.90 -8.24
CA ASN A 422 12.36 -8.13 -8.49
C ASN A 422 13.18 -9.17 -9.26
N VAL A 423 13.93 -8.75 -10.29
CA VAL A 423 14.76 -9.66 -11.08
C VAL A 423 15.91 -10.19 -10.24
N PHE A 424 16.57 -9.34 -9.46
CA PHE A 424 17.66 -9.78 -8.59
C PHE A 424 17.15 -10.76 -7.53
N ALA A 425 16.01 -10.47 -6.90
CA ALA A 425 15.40 -11.34 -5.90
C ALA A 425 15.04 -12.72 -6.49
N VAL A 426 14.39 -12.78 -7.66
CA VAL A 426 14.03 -14.05 -8.31
C VAL A 426 15.26 -14.80 -8.79
N THR A 427 16.25 -14.12 -9.35
CA THR A 427 17.50 -14.73 -9.80
C THR A 427 18.26 -15.35 -8.64
N LEU A 428 18.39 -14.63 -7.52
CA LEU A 428 19.04 -15.13 -6.31
C LEU A 428 18.32 -16.36 -5.75
N LEU A 429 16.98 -16.33 -5.71
CA LEU A 429 16.16 -17.44 -5.24
C LEU A 429 16.27 -18.67 -6.18
N GLY A 430 16.29 -18.44 -7.49
CA GLY A 430 16.50 -19.47 -8.51
C GLY A 430 17.86 -20.13 -8.40
N ILE A 431 18.94 -19.35 -8.29
CA ILE A 431 20.31 -19.89 -8.21
C ILE A 431 20.54 -20.61 -6.88
N ARG A 432 20.20 -19.98 -5.75
CA ARG A 432 20.56 -20.50 -4.42
C ARG A 432 19.59 -21.53 -3.86
N ARG A 433 18.32 -21.50 -4.27
CA ARG A 433 17.27 -22.39 -3.75
C ARG A 433 16.55 -23.20 -4.82
N ARG A 434 16.81 -22.96 -6.11
CA ARG A 434 16.09 -23.60 -7.23
C ARG A 434 14.57 -23.45 -7.11
N ILE A 435 14.14 -22.29 -6.62
CA ILE A 435 12.73 -21.90 -6.51
C ILE A 435 12.50 -20.73 -7.46
N HIS A 436 11.48 -20.84 -8.32
CA HIS A 436 11.07 -19.79 -9.24
C HIS A 436 9.54 -19.80 -9.43
N PRO A 437 8.93 -18.68 -9.83
CA PRO A 437 7.49 -18.62 -10.09
C PRO A 437 7.10 -19.17 -11.47
N PHE A 438 8.07 -19.35 -12.38
CA PHE A 438 7.79 -19.61 -13.79
C PHE A 438 7.32 -21.04 -14.04
N GLY A 439 6.17 -21.18 -14.71
CA GLY A 439 5.63 -22.46 -15.18
C GLY A 439 4.60 -22.27 -16.30
N LEU A 440 3.94 -23.34 -16.71
CA LEU A 440 2.95 -23.31 -17.79
C LEU A 440 1.81 -22.31 -17.49
N ALA A 441 1.33 -22.28 -16.24
CA ALA A 441 0.26 -21.37 -15.83
C ALA A 441 0.66 -19.89 -16.00
N THR A 442 1.84 -19.48 -15.55
CA THR A 442 2.31 -18.10 -15.70
C THR A 442 2.54 -17.74 -17.17
N GLY A 443 3.08 -18.66 -17.99
CA GLY A 443 3.28 -18.45 -19.42
C GLY A 443 1.96 -18.28 -20.18
N VAL A 444 0.96 -19.12 -19.89
CA VAL A 444 -0.38 -19.00 -20.49
C VAL A 444 -1.04 -17.68 -20.10
N VAL A 445 -1.00 -17.29 -18.82
CA VAL A 445 -1.58 -16.00 -18.39
C VAL A 445 -0.88 -14.83 -19.05
N ALA A 446 0.45 -14.87 -19.15
CA ALA A 446 1.22 -13.82 -19.83
C ALA A 446 0.78 -13.66 -21.29
N GLY A 447 0.74 -14.75 -22.05
CA GLY A 447 0.30 -14.73 -23.45
C GLY A 447 -1.14 -14.25 -23.60
N VAL A 448 -2.07 -14.76 -22.77
CA VAL A 448 -3.48 -14.39 -22.81
C VAL A 448 -3.70 -12.91 -22.45
N ALA A 449 -3.00 -12.40 -21.43
CA ALA A 449 -3.10 -11.00 -21.04
C ALA A 449 -2.50 -10.06 -22.09
N VAL A 450 -1.31 -10.37 -22.61
CA VAL A 450 -0.65 -9.57 -23.66
C VAL A 450 -1.47 -9.56 -24.95
N LEU A 451 -2.02 -10.69 -25.37
CA LEU A 451 -2.91 -10.75 -26.53
C LEU A 451 -4.16 -9.88 -26.32
N SER A 452 -4.80 -10.02 -25.15
CA SER A 452 -6.10 -9.38 -24.89
C SER A 452 -6.00 -7.88 -24.59
N PHE A 453 -4.97 -7.43 -23.87
CA PHE A 453 -4.84 -6.04 -23.40
C PHE A 453 -3.62 -5.30 -23.95
N GLY A 454 -2.70 -5.99 -24.62
CA GLY A 454 -1.63 -5.38 -25.41
C GLY A 454 -2.03 -5.30 -26.88
N VAL A 455 -2.23 -6.45 -27.53
CA VAL A 455 -2.44 -6.53 -28.98
C VAL A 455 -3.80 -5.98 -29.40
N VAL A 456 -4.91 -6.47 -28.81
CA VAL A 456 -6.27 -6.06 -29.22
C VAL A 456 -6.47 -4.53 -29.17
N PRO A 457 -6.15 -3.82 -28.08
CA PRO A 457 -6.31 -2.36 -28.03
C PRO A 457 -5.44 -1.63 -29.07
N LEU A 458 -4.21 -2.08 -29.31
CA LEU A 458 -3.32 -1.50 -30.32
C LEU A 458 -3.87 -1.70 -31.74
N VAL A 459 -4.38 -2.89 -32.06
CA VAL A 459 -5.02 -3.18 -33.36
C VAL A 459 -6.28 -2.34 -33.54
N THR A 460 -7.16 -2.27 -32.52
CA THR A 460 -8.37 -1.44 -32.61
C THR A 460 -8.05 0.04 -32.84
N ARG A 461 -6.98 0.54 -32.22
CA ARG A 461 -6.52 1.92 -32.41
C ARG A 461 -5.93 2.14 -33.80
N GLY A 462 -5.22 1.14 -34.35
CA GLY A 462 -4.71 1.19 -35.71
C GLY A 462 -5.81 1.19 -36.77
N LEU A 463 -6.91 0.44 -36.55
CA LEU A 463 -8.02 0.31 -37.50
C LEU A 463 -9.04 1.45 -37.41
N LEU A 464 -9.42 1.86 -36.20
CA LEU A 464 -10.52 2.82 -35.97
C LEU A 464 -10.03 4.23 -35.63
N GLY A 465 -8.71 4.42 -35.52
CA GLY A 465 -8.09 5.68 -35.11
C GLY A 465 -8.04 5.91 -33.59
N SER A 466 -7.47 7.05 -33.20
CA SER A 466 -7.34 7.46 -31.79
C SER A 466 -8.57 8.22 -31.32
N GLY A 467 -9.40 7.59 -30.49
CA GLY A 467 -10.55 8.22 -29.85
C GLY A 467 -10.91 7.52 -28.54
N VAL A 468 -11.68 8.21 -27.68
CA VAL A 468 -12.16 7.60 -26.43
C VAL A 468 -13.06 6.40 -26.73
N ALA A 469 -13.93 6.50 -27.74
CA ALA A 469 -14.79 5.40 -28.19
C ALA A 469 -13.96 4.18 -28.63
N THR A 470 -12.94 4.37 -29.48
CA THR A 470 -12.11 3.26 -29.98
C THR A 470 -11.33 2.59 -28.86
N THR A 471 -10.87 3.38 -27.90
CA THR A 471 -10.19 2.91 -26.69
C THR A 471 -11.12 2.06 -25.80
N VAL A 472 -12.36 2.52 -25.57
CA VAL A 472 -13.37 1.78 -24.81
C VAL A 472 -13.73 0.48 -25.51
N THR A 473 -13.92 0.52 -26.83
CA THR A 473 -14.19 -0.67 -27.65
C THR A 473 -13.03 -1.67 -27.58
N GLY A 474 -11.78 -1.22 -27.73
CA GLY A 474 -10.60 -2.08 -27.60
C GLY A 474 -10.48 -2.74 -26.22
N ALA A 475 -10.75 -1.99 -25.14
CA ALA A 475 -10.77 -2.52 -23.78
C ALA A 475 -11.91 -3.52 -23.54
N ALA A 476 -13.10 -3.26 -24.10
CA ALA A 476 -14.25 -4.16 -24.00
C ALA A 476 -14.00 -5.48 -24.77
N LEU A 477 -13.52 -5.40 -26.01
CA LEU A 477 -13.14 -6.56 -26.81
C LEU A 477 -12.01 -7.36 -26.15
N GLY A 478 -10.99 -6.67 -25.64
CA GLY A 478 -9.92 -7.28 -24.86
C GLY A 478 -10.45 -8.01 -23.62
N SER A 479 -11.38 -7.42 -22.88
CA SER A 479 -11.98 -8.05 -21.69
C SER A 479 -12.78 -9.31 -22.03
N LEU A 480 -13.54 -9.30 -23.13
CA LEU A 480 -14.27 -10.46 -23.62
C LEU A 480 -13.31 -11.57 -24.07
N ALA A 481 -12.29 -11.24 -24.86
CA ALA A 481 -11.26 -12.17 -25.29
C ALA A 481 -10.53 -12.79 -24.10
N TYR A 482 -10.18 -11.97 -23.10
CA TYR A 482 -9.54 -12.41 -21.88
C TYR A 482 -10.40 -13.39 -21.09
N GLY A 483 -11.68 -13.09 -20.89
CA GLY A 483 -12.62 -13.99 -20.22
C GLY A 483 -12.77 -15.34 -20.94
N ALA A 484 -12.90 -15.31 -22.26
CA ALA A 484 -13.01 -16.52 -23.09
C ALA A 484 -11.74 -17.38 -23.03
N LEU A 485 -10.56 -16.76 -23.15
CA LEU A 485 -9.27 -17.45 -23.10
C LEU A 485 -8.98 -18.00 -21.70
N LEU A 486 -9.27 -17.26 -20.63
CA LEU A 486 -9.16 -17.78 -19.27
C LEU A 486 -10.09 -18.97 -19.04
N TRP A 487 -11.31 -18.92 -19.59
CA TRP A 487 -12.25 -20.03 -19.50
C TRP A 487 -11.76 -21.26 -20.28
N ARG A 488 -11.14 -21.06 -21.45
CA ARG A 488 -10.51 -22.13 -22.24
C ARG A 488 -9.36 -22.81 -21.49
N PHE A 489 -8.53 -22.05 -20.80
CA PHE A 489 -7.38 -22.53 -20.02
C PHE A 489 -7.68 -22.77 -18.52
N ARG A 490 -8.95 -22.86 -18.14
CA ARG A 490 -9.39 -23.02 -16.73
C ARG A 490 -8.79 -24.21 -16.00
N HIS A 491 -8.42 -25.26 -16.72
CA HIS A 491 -7.82 -26.47 -16.15
C HIS A 491 -6.35 -26.24 -15.79
N THR A 492 -5.57 -25.63 -16.68
CA THR A 492 -4.17 -25.25 -16.45
C THR A 492 -4.02 -24.22 -15.32
N LEU A 493 -5.00 -23.32 -15.17
CA LEU A 493 -5.00 -22.26 -14.17
C LEU A 493 -5.65 -22.66 -12.84
N HIS A 494 -6.14 -23.90 -12.72
CA HIS A 494 -6.89 -24.41 -11.58
C HIS A 494 -8.02 -23.48 -11.10
N LEU A 495 -8.65 -22.72 -12.01
CA LEU A 495 -9.66 -21.70 -11.67
C LEU A 495 -10.89 -22.27 -10.95
N ARG A 496 -11.16 -23.58 -11.12
CA ARG A 496 -12.25 -24.26 -10.41
C ARG A 496 -12.03 -24.32 -8.89
N SER A 497 -10.78 -24.36 -8.43
CA SER A 497 -10.46 -24.36 -6.99
C SER A 497 -10.78 -23.02 -6.31
N LEU A 498 -10.68 -21.90 -7.03
CA LEU A 498 -11.09 -20.57 -6.56
C LEU A 498 -12.61 -20.49 -6.33
N LEU A 499 -13.40 -21.11 -7.20
CA LEU A 499 -14.87 -21.09 -7.11
C LEU A 499 -15.41 -21.95 -5.96
N VAL A 500 -14.71 -23.03 -5.61
CA VAL A 500 -15.09 -23.91 -4.48
C VAL A 500 -14.87 -23.23 -3.12
N ILE A 501 -13.87 -22.35 -3.00
CA ILE A 501 -13.62 -21.56 -1.78
C ILE A 501 -14.80 -20.63 -1.46
N ARG A 502 -15.51 -20.10 -2.47
CA ARG A 502 -16.70 -19.25 -2.27
C ARG A 502 -17.94 -20.05 -1.81
N ARG A 503 -17.99 -21.37 -2.04
CA ARG A 503 -19.19 -22.20 -1.76
C ARG A 503 -19.16 -22.93 -0.42
N ARG A 504 -18.04 -22.98 0.30
CA ARG A 504 -18.02 -23.49 1.68
C ARG A 504 -18.55 -22.42 2.64
N ARG A 505 -19.88 -22.19 2.62
CA ARG A 505 -20.62 -21.75 3.81
C ARG A 505 -20.42 -22.84 4.89
N PRO A 506 -20.25 -22.49 6.18
CA PRO A 506 -20.29 -23.51 7.21
C PRO A 506 -21.71 -24.07 7.22
N THR A 507 -21.85 -25.30 6.73
CA THR A 507 -23.05 -26.11 6.94
C THR A 507 -23.27 -26.18 8.44
N ARG A 508 -24.34 -25.54 8.91
CA ARG A 508 -24.95 -25.87 10.21
C ARG A 508 -25.24 -27.36 10.16
N SER A 509 -24.47 -28.16 10.89
CA SER A 509 -24.84 -29.54 11.18
C SER A 509 -26.18 -29.49 11.90
N GLY A 510 -27.23 -29.93 11.21
CA GLY A 510 -28.54 -30.13 11.82
C GLY A 510 -28.41 -31.18 12.90
N SER A 511 -28.88 -30.85 14.10
CA SER A 511 -29.24 -31.81 15.12
C SER A 511 -30.40 -32.64 14.58
N ALA A 512 -30.11 -33.82 14.07
CA ALA A 512 -31.12 -34.87 13.96
C ALA A 512 -31.27 -35.47 15.35
N THR A 513 -32.34 -35.08 16.04
CA THR A 513 -32.90 -35.84 17.16
C THR A 513 -33.42 -37.16 16.60
N GLU A 514 -32.62 -38.22 16.74
CA GLU A 514 -33.14 -39.59 16.74
C GLU A 514 -33.81 -39.84 18.09
N THR A 515 -35.13 -39.66 18.12
CA THR A 515 -36.00 -40.40 19.03
C THR A 515 -36.24 -41.76 18.40
N GLY A 516 -35.66 -42.80 19.00
CA GLY A 516 -35.87 -44.20 18.65
C GLY A 516 -35.76 -45.05 19.91
N GLU A 517 -36.91 -45.58 20.31
CA GLU A 517 -37.17 -46.56 21.35
C GLU A 517 -36.10 -47.66 21.45
N GLN A 518 -35.64 -47.92 22.69
CA GLN A 518 -35.72 -49.23 23.36
C GLN A 518 -35.42 -49.09 24.85
#